data_AF-A0A7X0GIS7-F1
#
_entry.id   AF-A0A7X0GIS7-F1
#
_cell.length_a   1.000
_cell.length_b   1.000
_cell.length_c   1.000
_cell.angle_alpha   90.00
_cell.angle_beta   90.00
_cell.angle_gamma   90.00
#
_symmetry.space_group_name_H-M   'P 1'
#
loop_
_entity.id
_entity.type
_entity.pdbx_description
1 polymer ?
#
loop_
_entity_poly.entity_id
_entity_poly.type
_entity_poly.pdbx_seq_one_letter_code
_entity_poly.pdbx_strand_id
1 'polypeptide(L)'
;MTPRPTRLVRALSSTLAAGTLLSTAACSDDGGTDGSRVSGVTASQVAEVRQTPSPTAALSTSGARTALITEADIEDDWTQVKDTEAESWHDSLLVGTVDVSDFVSGKAQASDCQRLIDSLYDDDLLGRPSGASALRGFEQGDSRLLYQVASYDRTDLQDSLNWMATLPEKCDQFTVTDGEEKRTVQVIETSVPKVGDARQGLRVTVQGSVDGNDATLTLNVAAVRVGDDAITVTAGGLDGGEDDSMKQAAQQGTQRLQDVLAGKSPAASPTD
;
A
#
# COMPACT_ATOMS: atom_id res chain seq x y z
N MET A 1 16.02 -48.18 -16.04
CA MET A 1 15.52 -48.74 -14.77
C MET A 1 16.71 -48.99 -13.87
N THR A 2 16.96 -48.06 -12.96
CA THR A 2 17.99 -48.09 -11.90
C THR A 2 17.64 -46.94 -10.92
N PRO A 3 17.98 -47.04 -9.63
CA PRO A 3 17.01 -46.83 -8.55
C PRO A 3 16.99 -45.40 -7.97
N ARG A 4 15.80 -45.02 -7.48
CA ARG A 4 15.54 -43.81 -6.69
C ARG A 4 16.31 -43.83 -5.36
N PRO A 5 16.94 -42.72 -4.95
CA PRO A 5 17.44 -42.56 -3.59
C PRO A 5 16.29 -42.32 -2.60
N THR A 6 16.39 -43.00 -1.47
CA THR A 6 15.46 -43.06 -0.34
C THR A 6 15.46 -41.77 0.48
N ARG A 7 14.27 -41.32 0.88
CA ARG A 7 14.06 -40.17 1.79
C ARG A 7 14.53 -40.52 3.21
N LEU A 8 15.43 -39.72 3.77
CA LEU A 8 15.79 -39.75 5.18
C LEU A 8 14.77 -38.92 5.97
N VAL A 9 14.04 -39.59 6.86
CA VAL A 9 13.13 -38.98 7.84
C VAL A 9 13.99 -38.34 8.93
N ARG A 10 13.97 -37.01 9.03
CA ARG A 10 14.64 -36.28 10.11
C ARG A 10 13.63 -36.00 11.21
N ALA A 11 13.81 -36.68 12.34
CA ALA A 11 13.03 -36.47 13.56
C ALA A 11 13.33 -35.08 14.14
N LEU A 12 12.27 -34.30 14.40
CA LEU A 12 12.34 -33.01 15.09
C LEU A 12 12.01 -33.24 16.58
N SER A 13 13.01 -33.03 17.43
CA SER A 13 12.86 -33.04 18.88
C SER A 13 12.26 -31.72 19.36
N SER A 14 11.14 -31.78 20.06
CA SER A 14 10.47 -30.64 20.69
C SER A 14 11.07 -30.37 22.08
N THR A 15 11.65 -29.20 22.31
CA THR A 15 12.05 -28.74 23.65
C THR A 15 11.09 -27.65 24.14
N LEU A 16 10.16 -28.02 25.02
CA LEU A 16 9.38 -27.09 25.83
C LEU A 16 10.27 -26.55 26.96
N ALA A 17 10.39 -25.23 27.07
CA ALA A 17 10.92 -24.57 28.26
C ALA A 17 9.77 -23.85 28.99
N ALA A 18 9.36 -24.42 30.13
CA ALA A 18 8.45 -23.79 31.07
C ALA A 18 9.25 -22.85 31.99
N GLY A 19 8.91 -21.56 32.00
CA GLY A 19 9.46 -20.57 32.91
C GLY A 19 8.35 -19.97 33.78
N THR A 20 8.35 -20.32 35.06
CA THR A 20 7.50 -19.73 36.10
C THR A 20 8.37 -18.86 37.02
N LEU A 21 8.04 -17.59 37.22
CA LEU A 21 8.39 -16.79 38.42
C LEU A 21 7.33 -15.69 38.56
N LEU A 22 6.39 -15.79 39.51
CA LEU A 22 6.44 -15.39 40.93
C LEU A 22 6.01 -13.94 41.16
N SER A 23 4.84 -13.86 41.80
CA SER A 23 4.06 -12.70 42.20
C SER A 23 4.71 -11.90 43.33
N THR A 24 4.57 -10.57 43.30
CA THR A 24 4.53 -9.76 44.51
C THR A 24 3.26 -8.91 44.50
N ALA A 25 2.42 -9.16 45.50
CA ALA A 25 1.30 -8.31 45.88
C ALA A 25 1.77 -7.36 46.98
N ALA A 26 1.28 -6.12 46.96
CA ALA A 26 1.17 -5.29 48.15
C ALA A 26 -0.11 -4.47 48.04
N CYS A 27 -1.06 -4.75 48.93
CA CYS A 27 -2.31 -4.02 49.10
C CYS A 27 -2.12 -2.85 50.07
N SER A 28 -2.94 -1.82 49.81
CA SER A 28 -3.49 -0.74 50.63
C SER A 28 -3.15 -0.61 52.12
N ASP A 29 -3.03 0.65 52.55
CA ASP A 29 -3.54 1.12 53.84
C ASP A 29 -4.24 2.48 53.68
N ASP A 30 -5.35 2.64 54.42
CA ASP A 30 -6.31 3.75 54.43
C ASP A 30 -6.15 4.49 55.77
N GLY A 31 -6.19 5.83 55.78
CA GLY A 31 -6.09 6.58 57.03
C GLY A 31 -6.17 8.09 56.85
N GLY A 32 -7.38 8.63 56.90
CA GLY A 32 -7.64 10.06 56.90
C GLY A 32 -7.23 10.77 58.19
N THR A 33 -6.98 12.08 58.10
CA THR A 33 -7.17 13.00 59.22
C THR A 33 -7.52 14.38 58.70
N ASP A 34 -8.71 14.83 59.09
CA ASP A 34 -9.22 16.20 58.97
C ASP A 34 -8.34 17.20 59.74
N GLY A 35 -8.18 18.44 59.23
CA GLY A 35 -7.44 19.46 59.97
C GLY A 35 -7.21 20.82 59.31
N SER A 36 -8.29 21.55 58.99
CA SER A 36 -8.42 23.01 59.09
C SER A 36 -7.41 23.98 58.39
N ARG A 37 -7.92 24.58 57.30
CA ARG A 37 -7.90 26.01 56.90
C ARG A 37 -6.65 26.86 57.23
N VAL A 38 -5.95 27.28 56.19
CA VAL A 38 -5.49 28.68 56.04
C VAL A 38 -5.77 29.15 54.61
N SER A 39 -6.50 30.27 54.52
CA SER A 39 -6.79 31.01 53.29
C SER A 39 -5.51 31.56 52.64
N GLY A 40 -5.40 31.37 51.33
CA GLY A 40 -4.37 31.99 50.49
C GLY A 40 -4.76 31.87 49.03
N VAL A 41 -5.86 32.54 48.65
CA VAL A 41 -6.28 32.65 47.25
C VAL A 41 -5.28 33.54 46.52
N THR A 42 -4.35 32.92 45.80
CA THR A 42 -3.72 33.52 44.62
C THR A 42 -4.14 32.65 43.44
N ALA A 43 -5.10 33.17 42.67
CA ALA A 43 -5.51 32.60 41.41
C ALA A 43 -4.34 32.69 40.42
N SER A 44 -3.53 31.63 40.33
CA SER A 44 -2.74 31.40 39.13
C SER A 44 -3.73 31.09 38.01
N GLN A 45 -3.92 32.06 37.11
CA GLN A 45 -4.49 31.80 35.80
C GLN A 45 -3.56 30.82 35.10
N VAL A 46 -3.82 29.52 35.26
CA VAL A 46 -3.33 28.52 34.34
C VAL A 46 -4.06 28.84 33.04
N ALA A 47 -3.39 29.57 32.17
CA ALA A 47 -3.79 29.68 30.78
C ALA A 47 -3.82 28.24 30.26
N GLU A 48 -5.01 27.66 30.21
CA GLU A 48 -5.29 26.49 29.43
C GLU A 48 -4.95 26.87 28.00
N VAL A 49 -3.73 26.56 27.59
CA VAL A 49 -3.34 26.55 26.18
C VAL A 49 -4.26 25.50 25.58
N ARG A 50 -5.40 25.96 25.07
CA ARG A 50 -6.15 25.22 24.08
C ARG A 50 -5.13 24.96 23.00
N GLN A 51 -4.63 23.72 22.95
CA GLN A 51 -3.97 23.20 21.79
C GLN A 51 -5.04 23.20 20.71
N THR A 52 -5.16 24.35 20.01
CA THR A 52 -5.76 24.37 18.69
C THR A 52 -5.07 23.26 17.94
N PRO A 53 -5.81 22.28 17.37
CA PRO A 53 -5.18 21.27 16.54
C PRO A 53 -4.37 22.04 15.50
N SER A 54 -3.05 21.84 15.50
CA SER A 54 -2.18 22.40 14.49
C SER A 54 -2.80 22.03 13.14
N PRO A 55 -2.93 22.97 12.19
CA PRO A 55 -3.40 22.60 10.86
C PRO A 55 -2.50 21.46 10.39
N THR A 56 -3.10 20.32 10.02
CA THR A 56 -2.37 19.26 9.33
C THR A 56 -1.61 19.93 8.21
N ALA A 57 -0.28 19.86 8.25
CA ALA A 57 0.54 20.56 7.28
C ALA A 57 0.22 19.95 5.92
N ALA A 58 -0.26 20.78 4.97
CA ALA A 58 -0.45 20.32 3.61
C ALA A 58 0.88 19.79 3.07
N LEU A 59 0.85 18.67 2.36
CA LEU A 59 2.05 18.05 1.81
C LEU A 59 2.72 19.01 0.81
N SER A 60 3.98 19.33 1.08
CA SER A 60 4.83 20.09 0.16
C SER A 60 5.48 19.16 -0.86
N THR A 61 5.93 19.67 -2.00
CA THR A 61 6.72 18.88 -2.98
C THR A 61 7.97 18.27 -2.35
N SER A 62 8.66 18.99 -1.47
CA SER A 62 9.78 18.43 -0.71
C SER A 62 9.32 17.35 0.25
N GLY A 63 8.17 17.54 0.91
CA GLY A 63 7.57 16.54 1.79
C GLY A 63 7.23 15.24 1.06
N ALA A 64 6.61 15.33 -0.12
CA ALA A 64 6.30 14.17 -0.96
C ALA A 64 7.57 13.37 -1.30
N ARG A 65 8.66 14.06 -1.68
CA ARG A 65 9.96 13.42 -1.95
C ARG A 65 10.58 12.78 -0.70
N THR A 66 10.46 13.43 0.45
CA THR A 66 10.95 12.90 1.73
C THR A 66 10.15 11.68 2.19
N ALA A 67 8.86 11.61 1.87
CA ALA A 67 7.98 10.49 2.18
C ALA A 67 8.15 9.28 1.26
N LEU A 68 8.94 9.38 0.19
CA LEU A 68 9.27 8.23 -0.66
C LEU A 68 9.97 7.14 0.16
N ILE A 69 9.57 5.89 -0.09
CA ILE A 69 10.27 4.72 0.42
C ILE A 69 11.65 4.58 -0.23
N THR A 70 12.50 3.77 0.35
CA THR A 70 13.84 3.40 -0.10
C THR A 70 13.94 1.88 -0.22
N GLU A 71 15.06 1.38 -0.76
CA GLU A 71 15.32 -0.08 -0.85
C GLU A 71 15.19 -0.75 0.54
N ALA A 72 15.65 -0.11 1.61
CA ALA A 72 15.55 -0.68 2.96
C ALA A 72 14.12 -0.71 3.55
N ASP A 73 13.17 -0.03 2.90
CA ASP A 73 11.77 -0.04 3.32
C ASP A 73 10.97 -1.17 2.65
N ILE A 74 11.58 -1.92 1.73
CA ILE A 74 11.01 -3.08 1.03
C ILE A 74 11.85 -4.32 1.31
N GLU A 75 11.21 -5.49 1.35
CA GLU A 75 11.94 -6.76 1.52
C GLU A 75 12.77 -7.06 0.27
N ASP A 76 13.73 -7.99 0.34
CA ASP A 76 14.50 -8.53 -0.79
C ASP A 76 15.53 -7.59 -1.48
N ASP A 77 16.07 -8.04 -2.61
CA ASP A 77 17.19 -7.44 -3.36
C ASP A 77 16.72 -6.37 -4.38
N TRP A 78 15.70 -5.57 -4.04
CA TRP A 78 15.20 -4.53 -4.92
C TRP A 78 16.24 -3.44 -5.16
N THR A 79 16.38 -3.03 -6.42
CA THR A 79 17.28 -1.95 -6.81
C THR A 79 16.47 -0.73 -7.25
N GLN A 80 16.74 0.43 -6.68
CA GLN A 80 16.11 1.68 -7.08
C GLN A 80 16.59 2.07 -8.49
N VAL A 81 15.64 2.32 -9.40
CA VAL A 81 15.93 2.89 -10.71
C VAL A 81 15.91 4.42 -10.68
N LYS A 82 16.30 5.06 -11.79
CA LYS A 82 16.16 6.52 -11.92
C LYS A 82 14.67 6.89 -11.93
N ASP A 83 14.32 7.99 -11.28
CA ASP A 83 12.94 8.48 -11.26
C ASP A 83 12.38 8.68 -12.69
N THR A 84 13.18 9.20 -13.62
CA THR A 84 12.78 9.37 -15.04
C THR A 84 12.53 8.06 -15.78
N GLU A 85 13.16 6.97 -15.33
CA GLU A 85 12.95 5.65 -15.91
C GLU A 85 11.65 5.05 -15.35
N ALA A 86 11.47 5.14 -14.04
CA ALA A 86 10.23 4.73 -13.36
C ALA A 86 8.99 5.45 -13.92
N GLU A 87 9.10 6.76 -14.17
CA GLU A 87 8.03 7.58 -14.78
C GLU A 87 7.65 7.17 -16.20
N SER A 88 8.48 6.38 -16.88
CA SER A 88 8.27 5.92 -18.26
C SER A 88 7.81 4.46 -18.35
N TRP A 89 7.64 3.80 -17.21
CA TRP A 89 7.23 2.40 -17.17
C TRP A 89 5.77 2.27 -17.55
N HIS A 90 5.53 1.43 -18.56
CA HIS A 90 4.19 0.98 -18.92
C HIS A 90 4.28 -0.48 -19.35
N ASP A 91 3.26 -1.27 -19.03
CA ASP A 91 3.17 -2.65 -19.49
C ASP A 91 2.29 -2.73 -20.75
N SER A 92 2.86 -3.25 -21.83
CA SER A 92 2.13 -3.39 -23.10
C SER A 92 0.93 -4.34 -23.00
N LEU A 93 0.93 -5.28 -22.05
CA LEU A 93 -0.21 -6.18 -21.84
C LEU A 93 -1.45 -5.43 -21.31
N LEU A 94 -1.28 -4.23 -20.76
CA LEU A 94 -2.37 -3.34 -20.34
C LEU A 94 -2.93 -2.49 -21.49
N VAL A 95 -2.33 -2.51 -22.68
CA VAL A 95 -2.86 -1.74 -23.81
C VAL A 95 -4.03 -2.47 -24.47
N GLY A 96 -5.16 -1.78 -24.62
CA GLY A 96 -6.27 -2.28 -25.42
C GLY A 96 -7.63 -1.74 -24.95
N THR A 97 -8.69 -2.33 -25.49
CA THR A 97 -10.08 -1.99 -25.16
C THR A 97 -10.81 -3.19 -24.60
N VAL A 98 -11.56 -2.97 -23.52
CA VAL A 98 -12.45 -3.98 -22.92
C VAL A 98 -13.52 -4.42 -23.92
N ASP A 99 -13.62 -5.72 -24.13
CA ASP A 99 -14.66 -6.31 -24.98
C ASP A 99 -16.02 -6.23 -24.27
N VAL A 100 -16.80 -5.21 -24.61
CA VAL A 100 -18.14 -4.98 -24.03
C VAL A 100 -19.09 -6.14 -24.32
N SER A 101 -18.80 -6.99 -25.32
CA SER A 101 -19.64 -8.13 -25.66
C SER A 101 -19.56 -9.27 -24.63
N ASP A 102 -18.50 -9.34 -23.82
CA ASP A 102 -18.36 -10.30 -22.72
C ASP A 102 -19.35 -10.02 -21.57
N PHE A 103 -19.82 -8.79 -21.46
CA PHE A 103 -20.76 -8.37 -20.42
C PHE A 103 -22.20 -8.69 -20.86
N VAL A 104 -22.63 -9.94 -20.60
CA VAL A 104 -24.00 -10.42 -20.85
C VAL A 104 -25.03 -9.57 -20.10
N SER A 105 -24.71 -9.18 -18.86
CA SER A 105 -25.43 -8.20 -18.06
C SER A 105 -24.44 -7.16 -17.53
N GLY A 106 -24.91 -5.94 -17.28
CA GLY A 106 -24.05 -4.92 -16.68
C GLY A 106 -23.02 -4.32 -17.64
N LYS A 107 -23.37 -4.08 -18.92
CA LYS A 107 -22.51 -3.38 -19.89
C LYS A 107 -21.95 -2.03 -19.40
N ALA A 108 -22.64 -1.38 -18.46
CA ALA A 108 -22.14 -0.18 -17.79
C ALA A 108 -20.89 -0.43 -16.91
N GLN A 109 -20.64 -1.68 -16.51
CA GLN A 109 -19.43 -2.09 -15.77
C GLN A 109 -18.21 -2.14 -16.70
N ALA A 110 -18.40 -2.31 -18.01
CA ALA A 110 -17.27 -2.32 -18.96
C ALA A 110 -16.46 -1.01 -18.92
N SER A 111 -17.09 0.14 -18.64
CA SER A 111 -16.37 1.40 -18.45
C SER A 111 -15.58 1.44 -17.13
N ASP A 112 -16.05 0.77 -16.08
CA ASP A 112 -15.27 0.62 -14.83
C ASP A 112 -14.02 -0.24 -15.07
N CYS A 113 -14.15 -1.32 -15.85
CA CYS A 113 -13.03 -2.20 -16.17
C CYS A 113 -12.06 -1.57 -17.18
N GLN A 114 -12.57 -0.77 -18.13
CA GLN A 114 -11.71 0.03 -19.01
C GLN A 114 -10.92 1.05 -18.19
N ARG A 115 -11.59 1.79 -17.28
CA ARG A 115 -10.93 2.73 -16.38
C ARG A 115 -9.83 2.05 -15.56
N LEU A 116 -10.06 0.83 -15.06
CA LEU A 116 -9.03 0.08 -14.34
C LEU A 116 -7.78 -0.16 -15.21
N ILE A 117 -7.97 -0.65 -16.43
CA ILE A 117 -6.85 -0.94 -17.33
C ILE A 117 -6.09 0.33 -17.70
N ASP A 118 -6.81 1.39 -18.08
CA ASP A 118 -6.21 2.67 -18.42
C ASP A 118 -5.43 3.24 -17.23
N SER A 119 -5.99 3.19 -16.02
CA SER A 119 -5.32 3.70 -14.82
C SER A 119 -4.15 2.87 -14.32
N LEU A 120 -4.10 1.56 -14.62
CA LEU A 120 -2.90 0.75 -14.37
C LEU A 120 -1.81 1.05 -15.39
N TYR A 121 -2.18 1.39 -16.63
CA TYR A 121 -1.22 1.80 -17.65
C TYR A 121 -0.64 3.19 -17.36
N ASP A 122 -1.48 4.15 -16.97
CA ASP A 122 -1.10 5.55 -16.70
C ASP A 122 -0.60 5.80 -15.26
N ASP A 123 -0.57 4.77 -14.41
CA ASP A 123 -0.23 4.85 -12.98
C ASP A 123 -1.06 5.88 -12.18
N ASP A 124 -2.33 6.01 -12.51
CA ASP A 124 -3.25 7.04 -11.97
C ASP A 124 -4.51 6.47 -11.32
N LEU A 125 -4.42 5.30 -10.67
CA LEU A 125 -5.57 4.61 -10.06
C LEU A 125 -6.39 5.45 -9.07
N LEU A 126 -5.77 6.43 -8.43
CA LEU A 126 -6.45 7.39 -7.54
C LEU A 126 -6.91 8.67 -8.25
N GLY A 127 -6.71 8.76 -9.57
CA GLY A 127 -6.81 9.95 -10.38
C GLY A 127 -5.51 10.74 -10.40
N ARG A 128 -5.54 11.88 -11.10
CA ARG A 128 -4.40 12.80 -11.13
C ARG A 128 -4.28 13.53 -9.78
N PRO A 129 -3.09 13.60 -9.18
CA PRO A 129 -2.86 14.42 -7.99
C PRO A 129 -3.31 15.87 -8.19
N SER A 130 -4.01 16.44 -7.20
CA SER A 130 -4.42 17.85 -7.22
C SER A 130 -3.36 18.77 -6.60
N GLY A 131 -2.35 18.20 -5.92
CA GLY A 131 -1.30 18.93 -5.22
C GLY A 131 0.10 18.32 -5.41
N ALA A 132 0.89 18.32 -4.33
CA ALA A 132 2.26 17.81 -4.37
C ALA A 132 2.27 16.30 -4.68
N SER A 133 3.21 15.87 -5.51
CA SER A 133 3.44 14.46 -5.77
C SER A 133 4.92 14.15 -5.94
N ALA A 134 5.28 12.89 -5.69
CA ALA A 134 6.58 12.32 -5.97
C ALA A 134 6.42 10.82 -6.23
N LEU A 135 7.31 10.27 -7.04
CA LEU A 135 7.28 8.86 -7.46
C LEU A 135 8.68 8.26 -7.37
N ARG A 136 8.75 6.95 -7.14
CA ARG A 136 9.98 6.16 -7.14
C ARG A 136 9.71 4.75 -7.65
N GLY A 137 10.61 4.24 -8.49
CA GLY A 137 10.57 2.88 -9.00
C GLY A 137 11.71 2.02 -8.47
N PHE A 138 11.46 0.72 -8.36
CA PHE A 138 12.42 -0.31 -8.02
C PHE A 138 12.25 -1.51 -8.96
N GLU A 139 13.35 -2.20 -9.25
CA GLU A 139 13.36 -3.41 -10.08
C GLU A 139 13.99 -4.60 -9.34
N GLN A 140 13.48 -5.79 -9.64
CA GLN A 140 14.04 -7.08 -9.21
C GLN A 140 13.70 -8.14 -10.26
N GLY A 141 14.68 -8.60 -11.04
CA GLY A 141 14.42 -9.53 -12.14
C GLY A 141 13.47 -8.91 -13.19
N ASP A 142 12.40 -9.62 -13.56
CA ASP A 142 11.36 -9.11 -14.45
C ASP A 142 10.18 -8.47 -13.67
N SER A 143 10.34 -8.24 -12.36
CA SER A 143 9.38 -7.54 -11.50
C SER A 143 9.75 -6.07 -11.32
N ARG A 144 8.73 -5.22 -11.21
CA ARG A 144 8.84 -3.78 -10.94
C ARG A 144 7.94 -3.40 -9.77
N LEU A 145 8.38 -2.44 -8.97
CA LEU A 145 7.60 -1.82 -7.91
C LEU A 145 7.62 -0.31 -8.12
N LEU A 146 6.45 0.26 -8.36
CA LEU A 146 6.23 1.70 -8.47
C LEU A 146 5.53 2.20 -7.21
N TYR A 147 6.13 3.20 -6.57
CA TYR A 147 5.62 3.83 -5.36
C TYR A 147 5.41 5.32 -5.58
N GLN A 148 4.21 5.81 -5.30
CA GLN A 148 3.88 7.23 -5.39
C GLN A 148 3.37 7.76 -4.04
N VAL A 149 3.72 9.00 -3.74
CA VAL A 149 3.10 9.82 -2.70
C VAL A 149 2.46 11.03 -3.37
N ALA A 150 1.22 11.34 -3.04
CA ALA A 150 0.52 12.45 -3.66
C ALA A 150 -0.58 13.06 -2.79
N SER A 151 -0.85 14.35 -3.01
CA SER A 151 -2.01 15.08 -2.47
C SER A 151 -3.16 15.10 -3.45
N TYR A 152 -4.38 15.00 -2.92
CA TYR A 152 -5.62 14.95 -3.68
C TYR A 152 -6.69 15.87 -3.08
N ASP A 153 -7.77 16.12 -3.82
CA ASP A 153 -9.02 16.52 -3.17
C ASP A 153 -9.53 15.35 -2.34
N ARG A 154 -9.96 15.61 -1.10
CA ARG A 154 -10.37 14.57 -0.16
C ARG A 154 -11.56 13.76 -0.67
N THR A 155 -12.48 14.40 -1.39
CA THR A 155 -13.68 13.75 -1.93
C THR A 155 -13.30 12.87 -3.10
N ASP A 156 -12.54 13.41 -4.06
CA ASP A 156 -12.08 12.66 -5.23
C ASP A 156 -11.25 11.44 -4.83
N LEU A 157 -10.36 11.58 -3.84
CA LEU A 157 -9.58 10.47 -3.30
C LEU A 157 -10.45 9.38 -2.66
N GLN A 158 -11.46 9.77 -1.87
CA GLN A 158 -12.37 8.82 -1.26
C GLN A 158 -13.22 8.11 -2.33
N ASP A 159 -13.64 8.81 -3.36
CA ASP A 159 -14.42 8.25 -4.46
C ASP A 159 -13.60 7.26 -5.28
N SER A 160 -12.33 7.54 -5.54
CA SER A 160 -11.40 6.59 -6.17
C SER A 160 -11.22 5.32 -5.33
N LEU A 161 -11.02 5.44 -4.00
CA LEU A 161 -10.92 4.27 -3.12
C LEU A 161 -12.22 3.45 -3.07
N ASN A 162 -13.38 4.12 -3.03
CA ASN A 162 -14.67 3.46 -3.08
C ASN A 162 -14.88 2.74 -4.41
N TRP A 163 -14.48 3.36 -5.53
CA TRP A 163 -14.53 2.75 -6.84
C TRP A 163 -13.65 1.51 -6.90
N MET A 164 -12.39 1.59 -6.45
CA MET A 164 -11.47 0.45 -6.38
C MET A 164 -12.08 -0.73 -5.61
N ALA A 165 -12.78 -0.47 -4.49
CA ALA A 165 -13.41 -1.51 -3.68
C ALA A 165 -14.53 -2.27 -4.42
N THR A 166 -15.11 -1.68 -5.48
CA THR A 166 -16.13 -2.34 -6.30
C THR A 166 -15.55 -3.18 -7.44
N LEU A 167 -14.27 -3.00 -7.78
CA LEU A 167 -13.66 -3.62 -8.95
C LEU A 167 -13.60 -5.15 -8.90
N PRO A 168 -13.30 -5.81 -7.76
CA PRO A 168 -13.32 -7.27 -7.71
C PRO A 168 -14.68 -7.88 -8.04
N GLU A 169 -15.78 -7.18 -7.74
CA GLU A 169 -17.13 -7.64 -8.10
C GLU A 169 -17.50 -7.31 -9.55
N LYS A 170 -17.20 -6.07 -9.99
CA LYS A 170 -17.58 -5.59 -11.33
C LYS A 170 -16.69 -6.10 -12.46
N CYS A 171 -15.43 -6.39 -12.15
CA CYS A 171 -14.37 -6.70 -13.10
C CYS A 171 -13.68 -8.04 -12.77
N ASP A 172 -14.36 -8.95 -12.06
CA ASP A 172 -13.86 -10.27 -11.64
C ASP A 172 -13.08 -10.97 -12.76
N GLN A 173 -13.66 -11.02 -13.96
CA GLN A 173 -12.99 -11.46 -15.18
C GLN A 173 -13.57 -10.77 -16.43
N PHE A 174 -12.71 -10.30 -17.33
CA PHE A 174 -13.10 -9.69 -18.61
C PHE A 174 -12.01 -9.82 -19.67
N THR A 175 -12.34 -9.65 -20.94
CA THR A 175 -11.36 -9.63 -22.03
C THR A 175 -10.97 -8.21 -22.41
N VAL A 176 -9.68 -7.99 -22.63
CA VAL A 176 -9.11 -6.82 -23.32
C VAL A 176 -8.68 -7.24 -24.72
N THR A 177 -8.98 -6.41 -25.71
CA THR A 177 -8.62 -6.61 -27.11
C THR A 177 -7.71 -5.53 -27.63
N ASP A 178 -6.71 -5.92 -28.42
CA ASP A 178 -5.84 -5.02 -29.18
C ASP A 178 -5.63 -5.60 -30.58
N GLY A 179 -6.38 -5.08 -31.56
CA GLY A 179 -6.47 -5.69 -32.88
C GLY A 179 -7.07 -7.10 -32.84
N GLU A 180 -6.29 -8.11 -33.27
CA GLU A 180 -6.70 -9.53 -33.21
C GLU A 180 -6.29 -10.20 -31.89
N GLU A 181 -5.45 -9.55 -31.08
CA GLU A 181 -4.99 -10.10 -29.81
C GLU A 181 -6.09 -9.98 -28.75
N LYS A 182 -6.22 -11.04 -27.95
CA LYS A 182 -7.15 -11.11 -26.81
C LYS A 182 -6.39 -11.45 -25.55
N ARG A 183 -6.66 -10.72 -24.49
CA ARG A 183 -6.06 -10.94 -23.17
C ARG A 183 -7.16 -11.11 -22.14
N THR A 184 -7.03 -12.13 -21.31
CA THR A 184 -7.97 -12.35 -20.21
C THR A 184 -7.45 -11.63 -18.98
N VAL A 185 -8.26 -10.74 -18.41
CA VAL A 185 -7.97 -10.04 -17.17
C VAL A 185 -8.78 -10.66 -16.04
N GLN A 186 -8.15 -10.87 -14.89
CA GLN A 186 -8.85 -11.20 -13.65
C GLN A 186 -8.47 -10.19 -12.56
N VAL A 187 -9.48 -9.78 -11.78
CA VAL A 187 -9.33 -8.79 -10.70
C VAL A 187 -9.88 -9.37 -9.42
N ILE A 188 -9.02 -9.51 -8.41
CA ILE A 188 -9.43 -9.95 -7.08
C ILE A 188 -9.02 -8.93 -6.02
N GLU A 189 -9.71 -8.94 -4.89
CA GLU A 189 -9.28 -8.19 -3.72
C GLU A 189 -7.99 -8.81 -3.14
N THR A 190 -7.03 -7.96 -2.72
CA THR A 190 -5.91 -8.39 -1.87
C THR A 190 -5.89 -7.59 -0.56
N SER A 191 -5.37 -8.23 0.49
CA SER A 191 -5.28 -7.63 1.81
C SER A 191 -4.19 -6.55 1.87
N VAL A 192 -4.53 -5.36 2.35
CA VAL A 192 -3.57 -4.28 2.65
C VAL A 192 -3.41 -4.15 4.18
N PRO A 193 -2.19 -3.91 4.71
CA PRO A 193 -1.97 -3.74 6.14
C PRO A 193 -2.88 -2.67 6.75
N LYS A 194 -3.23 -2.80 8.04
CA LYS A 194 -4.20 -1.91 8.71
C LYS A 194 -3.58 -0.55 9.07
N VAL A 195 -3.19 0.20 8.05
CA VAL A 195 -2.59 1.54 8.12
C VAL A 195 -3.45 2.57 7.40
N GLY A 196 -3.18 3.84 7.69
CA GLY A 196 -3.93 4.97 7.13
C GLY A 196 -5.39 5.06 7.60
N ASP A 197 -6.10 6.04 7.05
CA ASP A 197 -7.51 6.29 7.34
C ASP A 197 -8.44 5.37 6.54
N ALA A 198 -7.99 5.00 5.34
CA ALA A 198 -8.67 4.12 4.41
C ALA A 198 -7.64 3.50 3.48
N ARG A 199 -7.96 2.31 2.95
CA ARG A 199 -7.07 1.56 2.08
C ARG A 199 -7.86 0.61 1.19
N GLN A 200 -7.33 0.34 0.01
CA GLN A 200 -7.86 -0.68 -0.88
C GLN A 200 -6.71 -1.40 -1.57
N GLY A 201 -6.85 -2.72 -1.73
CA GLY A 201 -5.89 -3.55 -2.44
C GLY A 201 -6.54 -4.34 -3.55
N LEU A 202 -5.82 -4.53 -4.66
CA LEU A 202 -6.22 -5.35 -5.79
C LEU A 202 -5.06 -6.26 -6.20
N ARG A 203 -5.37 -7.47 -6.67
CA ARG A 203 -4.47 -8.23 -7.52
C ARG A 203 -5.10 -8.35 -8.89
N VAL A 204 -4.35 -7.94 -9.90
CA VAL A 204 -4.76 -7.98 -11.30
C VAL A 204 -3.84 -8.93 -12.05
N THR A 205 -4.41 -9.91 -12.74
CA THR A 205 -3.67 -10.82 -13.61
C THR A 205 -4.13 -10.62 -15.05
N VAL A 206 -3.17 -10.51 -15.97
CA VAL A 206 -3.43 -10.36 -17.40
C VAL A 206 -2.73 -11.50 -18.13
N GLN A 207 -3.53 -12.41 -18.67
CA GLN A 207 -3.07 -13.53 -19.47
C GLN A 207 -3.13 -13.15 -20.95
N GLY A 208 -1.99 -13.21 -21.62
CA GLY A 208 -1.86 -12.84 -23.02
C GLY A 208 -0.58 -13.41 -23.63
N SER A 209 -0.03 -12.73 -24.62
CA SER A 209 1.25 -13.11 -25.23
C SER A 209 2.21 -11.92 -25.26
N VAL A 210 3.50 -12.21 -25.05
CA VAL A 210 4.62 -11.27 -25.23
C VAL A 210 5.62 -11.94 -26.17
N ASP A 211 6.00 -11.24 -27.25
CA ASP A 211 6.88 -11.76 -28.31
C ASP A 211 6.44 -13.13 -28.87
N GLY A 212 5.12 -13.34 -28.95
CA GLY A 212 4.52 -14.58 -29.46
C GLY A 212 4.52 -15.77 -28.48
N ASN A 213 4.93 -15.58 -27.23
CA ASN A 213 4.88 -16.59 -26.18
C ASN A 213 3.80 -16.25 -25.15
N ASP A 214 3.11 -17.27 -24.63
CA ASP A 214 2.14 -17.09 -23.56
C ASP A 214 2.83 -16.50 -22.33
N ALA A 215 2.23 -15.44 -21.79
CA ALA A 215 2.75 -14.68 -20.66
C ALA A 215 1.60 -14.33 -19.70
N THR A 216 1.93 -14.17 -18.42
CA THR A 216 0.98 -13.69 -17.41
C THR A 216 1.62 -12.56 -16.63
N LEU A 217 1.12 -11.35 -16.84
CA LEU A 217 1.43 -10.23 -15.98
C LEU A 217 0.61 -10.35 -14.70
N THR A 218 1.26 -10.25 -13.55
CA THR A 218 0.56 -10.17 -12.25
C THR A 218 0.96 -8.89 -11.55
N LEU A 219 0.00 -8.04 -11.22
CA LEU A 219 0.20 -6.80 -10.47
C LEU A 219 -0.54 -6.87 -9.14
N ASN A 220 0.17 -6.62 -8.03
CA ASN A 220 -0.44 -6.31 -6.74
C ASN A 220 -0.44 -4.80 -6.56
N VAL A 221 -1.62 -4.25 -6.26
CA VAL A 221 -1.81 -2.82 -6.07
C VAL A 221 -2.33 -2.55 -4.66
N ALA A 222 -1.78 -1.54 -4.01
CA ALA A 222 -2.35 -0.96 -2.80
C ALA A 222 -2.44 0.55 -2.91
N ALA A 223 -3.55 1.09 -2.44
CA ALA A 223 -3.73 2.51 -2.18
C ALA A 223 -4.04 2.70 -0.69
N VAL A 224 -3.36 3.64 -0.04
CA VAL A 224 -3.59 3.99 1.37
C VAL A 224 -3.70 5.51 1.50
N ARG A 225 -4.77 5.98 2.12
CA ARG A 225 -5.00 7.40 2.39
C ARG A 225 -4.54 7.79 3.80
N VAL A 226 -3.93 8.96 3.91
CA VAL A 226 -3.60 9.66 5.16
C VAL A 226 -4.04 11.11 5.03
N GLY A 227 -5.17 11.50 5.64
CA GLY A 227 -5.72 12.83 5.41
C GLY A 227 -6.04 13.06 3.93
N ASP A 228 -5.63 14.20 3.38
CA ASP A 228 -5.90 14.53 1.98
C ASP A 228 -4.83 13.96 1.03
N ASP A 229 -3.85 13.23 1.59
CA ASP A 229 -2.75 12.61 0.88
C ASP A 229 -2.93 11.09 0.79
N ALA A 230 -2.24 10.48 -0.16
CA ALA A 230 -2.23 9.04 -0.31
C ALA A 230 -0.87 8.53 -0.79
N ILE A 231 -0.67 7.24 -0.54
CA ILE A 231 0.36 6.45 -1.19
C ILE A 231 -0.30 5.44 -2.14
N THR A 232 0.34 5.18 -3.27
CA THR A 232 0.02 4.04 -4.14
C THR A 232 1.26 3.19 -4.33
N VAL A 233 1.05 1.88 -4.36
CA VAL A 233 2.08 0.88 -4.65
C VAL A 233 1.54 -0.05 -5.72
N THR A 234 2.25 -0.17 -6.83
CA THR A 234 2.00 -1.19 -7.86
C THR A 234 3.24 -2.06 -7.95
N ALA A 235 3.13 -3.34 -7.61
CA ALA A 235 4.27 -4.26 -7.56
C ALA A 235 3.96 -5.59 -8.25
N GLY A 236 4.83 -6.00 -9.16
CA GLY A 236 4.62 -7.21 -9.95
C GLY A 236 5.34 -7.20 -11.29
N GLY A 237 5.13 -8.27 -12.05
CA GLY A 237 5.74 -8.46 -13.35
C GLY A 237 5.34 -9.79 -13.97
N LEU A 238 6.18 -10.29 -14.87
CA LEU A 238 5.99 -11.59 -15.54
C LEU A 238 6.44 -12.77 -14.65
N ASP A 239 7.28 -12.52 -13.64
CA ASP A 239 7.72 -13.53 -12.66
C ASP A 239 6.65 -13.84 -11.60
N GLY A 240 5.59 -13.02 -11.54
CA GLY A 240 4.49 -13.16 -10.60
C GLY A 240 4.16 -11.85 -9.89
N GLY A 241 3.34 -11.96 -8.86
CA GLY A 241 2.96 -10.81 -8.04
C GLY A 241 3.87 -10.65 -6.83
N GLU A 242 4.14 -9.40 -6.46
CA GLU A 242 4.99 -9.04 -5.32
C GLU A 242 4.17 -8.61 -4.08
N ASP A 243 3.36 -9.54 -3.54
CA ASP A 243 2.35 -9.21 -2.50
C ASP A 243 2.97 -8.79 -1.17
N ASP A 244 4.07 -9.44 -0.77
CA ASP A 244 4.77 -9.13 0.48
C ASP A 244 5.53 -7.78 0.36
N SER A 245 6.24 -7.57 -0.75
CA SER A 245 6.88 -6.28 -1.09
C SER A 245 5.86 -5.14 -1.16
N MET A 246 4.69 -5.36 -1.78
CA MET A 246 3.59 -4.39 -1.80
C MET A 246 3.11 -4.05 -0.38
N LYS A 247 2.87 -5.06 0.47
CA LYS A 247 2.40 -4.86 1.85
C LYS A 247 3.44 -4.10 2.67
N GLN A 248 4.70 -4.46 2.54
CA GLN A 248 5.79 -3.82 3.26
C GLN A 248 5.95 -2.37 2.82
N ALA A 249 5.97 -2.10 1.51
CA ALA A 249 5.98 -0.75 0.95
C ALA A 249 4.78 0.09 1.44
N ALA A 250 3.58 -0.50 1.48
CA ALA A 250 2.40 0.17 1.98
C ALA A 250 2.50 0.51 3.48
N GLN A 251 3.00 -0.44 4.29
CA GLN A 251 3.20 -0.27 5.73
C GLN A 251 4.23 0.81 6.04
N GLN A 252 5.44 0.69 5.48
CA GLN A 252 6.54 1.63 5.73
C GLN A 252 6.25 2.99 5.09
N GLY A 253 5.80 3.01 3.84
CA GLY A 253 5.46 4.23 3.12
C GLY A 253 4.40 5.07 3.83
N THR A 254 3.36 4.42 4.38
CA THR A 254 2.34 5.12 5.16
C THR A 254 2.92 5.76 6.42
N GLN A 255 3.82 5.05 7.12
CA GLN A 255 4.50 5.58 8.30
C GLN A 255 5.37 6.79 7.94
N ARG A 256 6.14 6.72 6.84
CA ARG A 256 6.96 7.84 6.34
C ARG A 256 6.11 9.07 6.01
N LEU A 257 4.98 8.88 5.32
CA LEU A 257 4.05 9.96 5.01
C LEU A 257 3.48 10.60 6.28
N GLN A 258 3.04 9.80 7.26
CA GLN A 258 2.55 10.29 8.54
C GLN A 258 3.61 11.09 9.30
N ASP A 259 4.87 10.65 9.29
CA ASP A 259 5.97 11.37 9.92
C ASP A 259 6.22 12.73 9.25
N VAL A 260 6.23 12.78 7.91
CA VAL A 260 6.37 14.03 7.15
C VAL A 260 5.23 15.00 7.46
N LEU A 261 3.98 14.54 7.47
CA LEU A 261 2.81 15.37 7.79
C LEU A 261 2.82 15.87 9.24
N ALA A 262 3.46 15.12 10.15
CA ALA A 262 3.71 15.54 11.52
C ALA A 262 4.93 16.47 11.67
N GLY A 263 5.60 16.86 10.58
CA GLY A 263 6.79 17.71 10.59
C GLY A 263 8.06 17.00 11.08
N LYS A 264 8.08 15.67 11.06
CA LYS A 264 9.23 14.85 11.43
C LYS A 264 9.98 14.41 10.17
N SER A 265 11.27 14.14 10.33
CA SER A 265 12.02 13.38 9.33
C SER A 265 11.70 11.90 9.49
N PRO A 266 11.30 11.19 8.43
CA PRO A 266 11.20 9.73 8.45
C PRO A 266 12.53 9.11 8.88
N ALA A 267 12.46 7.93 9.50
CA ALA A 267 13.66 7.19 9.85
C ALA A 267 14.56 7.02 8.62
N ALA A 268 15.86 7.29 8.80
CA ALA A 268 16.84 6.90 7.81
C ALA A 268 16.81 5.38 7.69
N SER A 269 16.85 4.90 6.45
CA SER A 269 17.05 3.50 6.10
C SER A 269 18.18 2.93 6.97
N PRO A 270 17.99 1.78 7.64
CA PRO A 270 19.10 1.07 8.26
C PRO A 270 20.16 0.83 7.19
N THR A 271 21.37 1.33 7.42
CA THR A 271 22.53 0.96 6.61
C THR A 271 23.02 -0.38 7.14
N ASP A 272 22.89 -1.44 6.36
CA ASP A 272 23.62 -2.70 6.59
C ASP A 272 25.11 -2.56 6.22
#